data_AF-A0A7D8ZH41-F1
#
_entry.id   AF-A0A7D8ZH41-F1
#
_cell.length_a   1.000
_cell.length_b   1.000
_cell.length_c   1.000
_cell.angle_alpha   90.00
_cell.angle_beta   90.00
_cell.angle_gamma   90.00
#
_symmetry.space_group_name_H-M   'P 1'
#
loop_
_entity.id
_entity.type
_entity.pdbx_description
1 polymer ?
#
loop_
_entity_poly.entity_id
_entity_poly.type
_entity_poly.pdbx_seq_one_letter_code
_entity_poly.pdbx_strand_id
1 'polypeptide(L)' 'MPGPLYRDPWAKREAWRKSPIFSNKAMFRNLFPGLGTAIVAFTAYVIYDDYIAKKPEGHH' A
#
# COMPACT_ATOMS: atom_id res chain seq x y z
N MET A 1 -26.91 -1.87 15.27
CA MET A 1 -26.50 -3.03 14.46
C MET A 1 -26.87 -4.29 15.23
N PRO A 2 -27.75 -5.16 14.71
CA PRO A 2 -28.01 -6.44 15.37
C PRO A 2 -26.68 -7.22 15.48
N GLY A 3 -26.46 -7.85 16.63
CA GLY A 3 -25.27 -8.68 16.87
C GLY A 3 -25.20 -9.88 15.91
N PRO A 4 -24.09 -10.63 15.90
CA PRO A 4 -23.95 -11.78 15.01
C PRO A 4 -25.10 -12.78 15.24
N LEU A 5 -25.74 -13.21 14.14
CA LEU A 5 -26.88 -14.16 14.10
C LEU A 5 -26.58 -15.49 14.79
N TYR A 6 -25.30 -15.87 14.88
CA TYR A 6 -24.83 -17.03 15.63
C TYR A 6 -23.51 -16.67 16.32
N ARG A 7 -23.40 -16.99 17.61
CA ARG A 7 -22.15 -16.89 18.37
C ARG A 7 -21.45 -18.24 18.31
N ASP A 8 -20.33 -18.29 17.61
CA ASP A 8 -19.46 -19.46 17.63
C ASP A 8 -19.00 -19.75 19.08
N PRO A 9 -19.32 -20.92 19.65
CA PRO A 9 -18.95 -21.28 21.02
C PRO A 9 -17.44 -21.44 21.21
N TRP A 10 -16.67 -21.63 20.14
CA TRP A 10 -15.22 -21.80 20.18
C TRP A 10 -14.44 -20.51 19.91
N ALA A 11 -15.11 -19.40 19.61
CA ALA A 11 -14.45 -18.13 19.26
C ALA A 11 -13.43 -17.67 20.31
N LYS A 12 -13.70 -17.86 21.60
CA LYS A 12 -12.76 -17.53 22.69
C LYS A 12 -11.54 -18.45 22.68
N ARG A 13 -11.72 -19.73 22.34
CA ARG A 13 -10.63 -20.72 22.22
C ARG A 13 -9.79 -20.48 20.97
N GLU A 14 -10.38 -20.02 19.87
CA GLU A 14 -9.63 -19.72 18.64
C GLU A 14 -9.01 -18.31 18.62
N ALA A 15 -9.34 -17.46 19.60
CA ALA A 15 -8.86 -16.08 19.67
C ALA A 15 -7.33 -15.97 19.65
N TRP A 16 -6.61 -16.93 20.24
CA TRP A 16 -5.13 -16.93 20.24
C TRP A 16 -4.53 -17.08 18.83
N ARG A 17 -5.26 -17.67 17.87
CA ARG A 17 -4.81 -17.80 16.47
C ARG A 17 -4.93 -16.49 15.70
N LYS A 18 -5.82 -15.60 16.14
CA LYS A 18 -6.07 -14.31 15.49
C LYS A 18 -5.04 -13.29 15.97
N SER A 19 -3.86 -13.32 15.38
CA SER A 19 -2.84 -12.30 15.62
C SER A 19 -3.08 -11.06 14.75
N PRO A 20 -3.06 -9.85 15.32
CA PRO A 20 -3.11 -8.60 14.54
C PRO A 20 -1.97 -8.47 13.51
N ILE A 21 -0.82 -9.10 13.79
CA ILE A 21 0.37 -9.10 12.94
C ILE A 21 0.11 -9.85 11.63
N PHE A 22 -0.68 -10.93 11.67
CA PHE A 22 -1.06 -11.73 10.50
C PHE A 22 -2.40 -11.31 9.89
N SER A 23 -2.88 -10.10 10.21
CA SER A 23 -4.09 -9.59 9.55
C SER A 23 -3.81 -9.25 8.09
N ASN A 24 -4.78 -9.50 7.19
CA ASN A 24 -4.67 -9.15 5.77
C ASN A 24 -4.27 -7.67 5.59
N LYS A 25 -4.81 -6.78 6.42
CA LYS A 25 -4.45 -5.34 6.40
C LYS A 25 -2.95 -5.10 6.65
N ALA A 26 -2.36 -5.81 7.61
CA ALA A 26 -0.93 -5.68 7.89
C ALA A 26 -0.08 -6.21 6.73
N MET A 27 -0.50 -7.31 6.11
CA MET A 27 0.17 -7.88 4.93
C MET A 27 0.12 -6.92 3.73
N PHE A 28 -1.06 -6.35 3.42
CA PHE A 28 -1.23 -5.42 2.29
C PHE A 28 -0.45 -4.12 2.45
N ARG A 29 -0.36 -3.58 3.67
CA ARG A 29 0.42 -2.35 3.92
C ARG A 29 1.90 -2.52 3.58
N ASN A 30 2.42 -3.74 3.71
CA ASN A 30 3.83 -4.05 3.51
C ASN A 30 4.10 -4.67 2.13
N LEU A 31 3.10 -4.75 1.25
CA LEU A 31 3.22 -5.41 -0.06
C LEU A 31 4.21 -4.70 -1.00
N PHE A 32 4.30 -3.37 -0.91
CA PHE A 32 5.19 -2.56 -1.76
C PHE A 32 6.10 -1.64 -0.92
N PRO A 33 7.16 -2.20 -0.32
CA PRO A 33 8.13 -1.39 0.40
C PRO A 33 8.79 -0.40 -0.58
N GLY A 34 8.77 0.90 -0.25
CA GLY A 34 9.39 1.94 -1.08
C GLY A 34 8.55 2.44 -2.26
N LEU A 35 7.30 1.99 -2.45
CA LEU A 35 6.44 2.54 -3.51
C LEU A 35 6.21 4.05 -3.34
N GLY A 36 6.04 4.52 -2.09
CA GLY A 36 5.89 5.95 -1.81
C GLY A 36 7.09 6.78 -2.26
N THR A 37 8.32 6.32 -1.97
CA THR A 37 9.53 7.03 -2.38
C THR A 37 9.75 6.95 -3.89
N ALA A 38 9.43 5.81 -4.52
CA ALA A 38 9.48 5.65 -5.97
C ALA A 38 8.52 6.61 -6.69
N ILE A 39 7.28 6.74 -6.21
CA ILE A 39 6.30 7.69 -6.77
C ILE A 39 6.82 9.13 -6.68
N VAL A 40 7.37 9.51 -5.53
CA VAL A 40 7.91 10.87 -5.33
C VAL A 40 9.07 11.14 -6.28
N ALA A 41 10.05 10.22 -6.35
CA ALA A 41 11.21 10.35 -7.23
C ALA A 41 10.81 10.41 -8.70
N PHE A 42 9.89 9.53 -9.13
CA PHE A 42 9.38 9.51 -10.49
C PHE A 42 8.64 10.81 -10.85
N THR A 43 7.78 11.31 -9.95
CA THR A 43 7.06 12.56 -10.18
C THR A 43 8.02 13.75 -10.29
N ALA A 44 9.03 13.81 -9.43
CA ALA A 44 10.07 14.83 -9.49
C ALA A 44 10.84 14.77 -10.82
N TYR A 45 11.16 13.56 -11.29
CA TYR A 45 11.81 13.35 -12.59
C TYR A 45 10.94 13.85 -13.75
N VAL A 46 9.65 13.48 -13.78
CA VAL A 46 8.73 13.93 -14.84
C VAL A 46 8.60 15.45 -14.86
N ILE A 47 8.46 16.09 -13.70
CA ILE A 47 8.40 17.56 -13.62
C ILE A 47 9.69 18.18 -14.16
N TYR A 48 10.84 17.62 -13.79
CA TYR A 48 12.12 18.11 -14.29
C TYR A 48 12.22 17.94 -15.81
N ASP A 49 11.90 16.77 -16.34
CA ASP A 49 12.05 16.44 -17.77
C ASP A 49 11.08 17.24 -18.66
N ASP A 50 9.81 17.37 -18.26
CA ASP A 50 8.78 18.00 -19.10
C ASP A 50 8.74 19.54 -18.98
N TYR A 51 9.09 20.10 -17.82
CA TYR A 51 8.90 21.53 -17.55
C TYR A 51 10.20 22.31 -17.34
N ILE A 52 11.30 21.67 -16.95
CA ILE A 52 12.54 22.35 -16.57
C ILE A 52 13.67 22.05 -17.56
N ALA A 53 13.81 20.80 -17.99
CA ALA A 53 14.82 20.39 -18.92
C ALA A 53 14.53 21.00 -20.29
N LYS A 54 15.52 21.73 -20.84
CA LYS A 54 15.45 22.17 -22.23
C LYS A 54 15.51 20.91 -23.10
N LYS A 55 14.42 20.61 -23.80
CA LYS A 55 14.42 19.59 -24.85
C LYS A 55 15.52 19.97 -25.85
N PRO A 56 16.49 19.09 -26.15
CA PRO A 56 17.44 19.37 -27.21
C PRO A 56 16.64 19.55 -28.50
N GLU A 57 16.90 20.65 -29.22
CA GLU A 57 16.26 20.90 -30.51
C GLU A 57 16.63 19.74 -31.45
N GLY A 58 15.63 18.99 -31.88
CA GLY A 58 15.83 17.76 -32.63
C GLY A 58 16.52 18.03 -33.96
N HIS A 59 17.71 17.47 -34.15
CA HIS A 59 18.26 17.25 -35.48
C HIS A 59 17.84 15.86 -35.94
N HIS A 60 16.68 15.80 -36.60
CA HIS A 60 16.11 14.66 -37.36
C HIS A 60 15.68 13.41 -36.59
#